data_AF-A0A0W8DNY7-F1
#
_entry.id   AF-A0A0W8DNY7-F1
#
_cell.length_a   1.000
_cell.length_b   1.000
_cell.length_c   1.000
_cell.angle_alpha   90.00
_cell.angle_beta   90.00
_cell.angle_gamma   90.00
#
_symmetry.space_group_name_H-M   'P 1'
#
loop_
_entity.id
_entity.type
_entity.pdbx_description
1 polymer ?
#
loop_
_entity_poly.entity_id
_entity_poly.type
_entity_poly.pdbx_seq_one_letter_code
_entity_poly.pdbx_strand_id
1 'polypeptide(L)'
;MKLFLPTLVASVVLMLSGSTDALNVKMPGVNYNSRKGPDWAPDSSKCKTASEVQKDMYALKGITDKVRIYSLVDCNQAELVLPAAKNAGLKVHLGIWTTKSHDYLLQEKAKLAGLIDKGLYDNNVIGLHVGSETIYRKEITANTAISYLNEIPDFGIFKEDDTMKSNFLQLTIGWKDPKAIRNVGTKLLLSEKDGNVYMSSKSTDWLVQEQQVWFFDSATQQVRSKSSDRCLDAYQGWNGGIVHVYRCMDHEVNQKWTLESSTGKLKHVKHQGFCLDTDPAQGNKLQLYGCSPNNPNQQWSVINPANI
;
A
#
# COMPACT_ATOMS: atom_id res chain seq x y z
N MET A 1 -28.86 -68.26 -34.48
CA MET A 1 -28.91 -67.46 -33.23
C MET A 1 -28.20 -66.15 -33.51
N LYS A 2 -28.93 -65.08 -33.88
CA LYS A 2 -28.33 -63.78 -34.23
C LYS A 2 -28.10 -63.01 -32.92
N LEU A 3 -26.86 -62.92 -32.46
CA LEU A 3 -26.51 -62.04 -31.35
C LEU A 3 -26.60 -60.58 -31.81
N PHE A 4 -27.45 -59.81 -31.14
CA PHE A 4 -27.51 -58.35 -31.25
C PHE A 4 -26.25 -57.74 -30.62
N LEU A 5 -25.25 -57.51 -31.45
CA LEU A 5 -23.99 -56.85 -31.10
C LEU A 5 -24.01 -55.30 -30.94
N PRO A 6 -25.05 -54.51 -31.31
CA PRO A 6 -24.87 -53.06 -31.40
C PRO A 6 -25.05 -52.32 -30.06
N THR A 7 -25.77 -52.88 -29.09
CA THR A 7 -26.02 -52.21 -27.80
C THR A 7 -24.82 -52.29 -26.86
N LEU A 8 -24.06 -53.40 -26.85
CA LEU A 8 -22.91 -53.56 -25.96
C LEU A 8 -21.73 -52.64 -26.35
N VAL A 9 -21.52 -52.43 -27.65
CA VAL A 9 -20.44 -51.56 -28.16
C VAL A 9 -20.74 -50.09 -27.89
N ALA A 10 -22.00 -49.65 -28.03
CA ALA A 10 -22.40 -48.28 -27.73
C ALA A 10 -22.21 -47.94 -26.23
N SER A 11 -22.54 -48.87 -25.33
CA SER A 11 -22.37 -48.68 -23.89
C SER A 11 -20.89 -48.64 -23.45
N VAL A 12 -20.00 -49.40 -24.09
CA VAL A 12 -18.56 -49.38 -23.78
C VAL A 12 -17.89 -48.11 -24.31
N VAL A 13 -18.29 -47.61 -25.49
CA VAL A 13 -17.74 -46.36 -26.03
C VAL A 13 -18.15 -45.15 -25.18
N LEU A 14 -19.39 -45.12 -24.66
CA LEU A 14 -19.85 -44.06 -23.75
C LEU A 14 -19.15 -44.06 -22.38
N MET A 15 -18.67 -45.21 -21.89
CA MET A 15 -17.84 -45.28 -20.68
C MET A 15 -16.38 -44.87 -20.91
N LEU A 16 -15.90 -44.92 -22.16
CA LEU A 16 -14.53 -44.55 -22.54
C LEU A 16 -14.39 -43.08 -22.97
N SER A 17 -15.50 -42.41 -23.30
CA SER A 17 -15.53 -41.00 -23.71
C SER A 17 -15.90 -40.03 -22.58
N GLY A 18 -16.09 -40.53 -21.36
CA GLY A 18 -16.41 -39.74 -20.17
C GLY A 18 -15.18 -39.12 -19.52
N SER A 19 -14.37 -38.35 -20.26
CA SER A 19 -13.49 -37.37 -19.65
C SER A 19 -14.39 -36.26 -19.11
N THR A 20 -14.97 -36.46 -17.93
CA THR A 20 -15.45 -35.33 -17.14
C THR A 20 -14.18 -34.55 -16.78
N ASP A 21 -13.80 -33.58 -17.60
CA ASP A 21 -12.90 -32.53 -17.18
C ASP A 21 -13.62 -31.79 -16.08
N ALA A 22 -13.48 -32.29 -14.85
CA ALA A 22 -13.81 -31.52 -13.67
C ALA A 22 -13.05 -30.21 -13.84
N LEU A 23 -13.78 -29.11 -13.96
CA LEU A 23 -13.22 -27.79 -14.10
C LEU A 23 -12.31 -27.60 -12.87
N ASN A 24 -11.00 -27.76 -13.04
CA ASN A 24 -10.00 -27.64 -11.97
C ASN A 24 -9.82 -26.15 -11.60
N VAL A 25 -10.94 -25.48 -11.29
CA VAL A 25 -10.96 -24.11 -10.82
C VAL A 25 -10.61 -24.15 -9.36
N LYS A 26 -9.37 -23.76 -9.07
CA LYS A 26 -8.98 -23.50 -7.70
C LYS A 26 -9.82 -22.35 -7.14
N MET A 27 -10.31 -22.53 -5.92
CA MET A 27 -10.93 -21.44 -5.18
C MET A 27 -9.89 -20.33 -4.99
N PRO A 28 -10.24 -19.06 -5.24
CA PRO A 28 -9.33 -17.95 -5.07
C PRO A 28 -8.69 -17.96 -3.68
N GLY A 29 -9.41 -18.28 -2.62
CA GLY A 29 -8.86 -18.49 -1.29
C GLY A 29 -9.89 -19.16 -0.39
N VAL A 30 -9.43 -19.71 0.74
CA VAL A 30 -10.29 -20.34 1.74
C VAL A 30 -10.09 -19.69 3.11
N ASN A 31 -11.17 -19.29 3.76
CA ASN A 31 -11.11 -18.91 5.17
C ASN A 31 -10.87 -20.17 6.02
N TYR A 32 -9.87 -20.13 6.88
CA TYR A 32 -9.45 -21.25 7.70
C TYR A 32 -9.47 -20.88 9.17
N ASN A 33 -9.90 -21.82 10.01
CA ASN A 33 -9.88 -21.69 11.46
C ASN A 33 -9.26 -22.95 12.09
N SER A 34 -8.40 -22.76 13.09
CA SER A 34 -7.79 -23.87 13.85
C SER A 34 -8.63 -24.36 15.03
N ARG A 35 -9.86 -23.86 15.20
CA ARG A 35 -10.84 -24.45 16.13
C ARG A 35 -11.34 -25.81 15.61
N LYS A 36 -11.61 -26.74 16.52
CA LYS A 36 -12.22 -28.07 16.28
C LYS A 36 -13.27 -28.48 17.32
N GLY A 37 -13.29 -27.81 18.47
CA GLY A 37 -14.24 -28.05 19.55
C GLY A 37 -15.13 -26.84 19.83
N PRO A 38 -16.04 -26.93 20.82
CA PRO A 38 -16.94 -25.84 21.17
C PRO A 38 -16.20 -24.70 21.87
N ASP A 39 -16.74 -23.48 21.77
CA ASP A 39 -16.07 -22.25 22.21
C ASP A 39 -15.73 -22.20 23.71
N TRP A 40 -16.53 -22.87 24.54
CA TRP A 40 -16.35 -22.94 25.99
C TRP A 40 -15.35 -24.01 26.46
N ALA A 41 -14.84 -24.84 25.54
CA ALA A 41 -13.90 -25.89 25.90
C ALA A 41 -12.47 -25.34 26.09
N PRO A 42 -11.63 -25.99 26.92
CA PRO A 42 -10.24 -25.63 27.03
C PRO A 42 -9.51 -25.79 25.70
N ASP A 43 -8.41 -25.06 25.50
CA ASP A 43 -7.69 -25.04 24.22
C ASP A 43 -7.22 -26.44 23.76
N SER A 44 -6.95 -27.37 24.68
CA SER A 44 -6.58 -28.75 24.37
C SER A 44 -7.65 -29.53 23.57
N SER A 45 -8.92 -29.15 23.68
CA SER A 45 -10.03 -29.75 22.93
C SER A 45 -10.67 -28.77 21.94
N LYS A 46 -10.64 -27.46 22.24
CA LYS A 46 -11.12 -26.42 21.33
C LYS A 46 -10.23 -26.25 20.11
N CYS A 47 -8.90 -26.43 20.24
CA CYS A 47 -7.92 -26.08 19.21
C CYS A 47 -7.26 -27.31 18.57
N LYS A 48 -6.96 -27.21 17.28
CA LYS A 48 -6.18 -28.19 16.53
C LYS A 48 -4.71 -28.16 16.95
N THR A 49 -4.09 -29.33 16.97
CA THR A 49 -2.64 -29.52 17.12
C THR A 49 -1.91 -29.14 15.83
N ALA A 50 -0.60 -28.92 15.90
CA ALA A 50 0.23 -28.65 14.71
C ALA A 50 0.09 -29.73 13.62
N SER A 51 -0.02 -31.00 14.00
CA SER A 51 -0.18 -32.13 13.07
C SER A 51 -1.54 -32.09 12.35
N GLU A 52 -2.62 -31.76 13.08
CA GLU A 52 -3.95 -31.58 12.48
C GLU A 52 -3.96 -30.39 11.51
N VAL A 53 -3.39 -29.25 11.90
CA VAL A 53 -3.27 -28.08 11.00
C VAL A 53 -2.44 -28.42 9.75
N GLN A 54 -1.36 -29.18 9.87
CA GLN A 54 -0.55 -29.61 8.73
C GLN A 54 -1.33 -30.49 7.75
N LYS A 55 -2.14 -31.42 8.25
CA LYS A 55 -3.03 -32.25 7.42
C LYS A 55 -4.06 -31.39 6.69
N ASP A 56 -4.65 -30.42 7.38
CA ASP A 56 -5.60 -29.49 6.77
C ASP A 56 -4.96 -28.68 5.64
N MET A 57 -3.74 -28.16 5.85
CA MET A 57 -3.03 -27.41 4.81
C MET A 57 -2.73 -28.26 3.57
N TYR A 58 -2.34 -29.53 3.73
CA TYR A 58 -2.16 -30.43 2.58
C TYR A 58 -3.48 -30.70 1.85
N ALA A 59 -4.59 -30.88 2.58
CA ALA A 59 -5.90 -31.06 1.96
C ALA A 59 -6.35 -29.80 1.19
N LEU A 60 -6.19 -28.62 1.80
CA LEU A 60 -6.55 -27.33 1.19
C LEU A 60 -5.73 -27.01 -0.07
N LYS A 61 -4.47 -27.46 -0.14
CA LYS A 61 -3.63 -27.29 -1.33
C LYS A 61 -4.24 -27.92 -2.58
N GLY A 62 -5.06 -28.96 -2.43
CA GLY A 62 -5.79 -29.58 -3.54
C GLY A 62 -6.82 -28.65 -4.19
N ILE A 63 -7.30 -27.63 -3.48
CA ILE A 63 -8.43 -26.79 -3.92
C ILE A 63 -8.14 -25.29 -3.95
N THR A 64 -7.08 -24.81 -3.30
CA THR A 64 -6.69 -23.40 -3.29
C THR A 64 -5.18 -23.24 -3.17
N ASP A 65 -4.69 -22.04 -3.48
CA ASP A 65 -3.29 -21.65 -3.27
C ASP A 65 -3.12 -20.68 -2.07
N LYS A 66 -4.21 -20.24 -1.44
CA LYS A 66 -4.15 -19.35 -0.28
C LYS A 66 -5.24 -19.57 0.75
N VAL A 67 -4.86 -19.39 2.00
CA VAL A 67 -5.77 -19.42 3.15
C VAL A 67 -5.80 -18.08 3.86
N ARG A 68 -6.91 -17.75 4.51
CA ARG A 68 -7.06 -16.59 5.39
C ARG A 68 -7.39 -17.07 6.80
N ILE A 69 -6.64 -16.61 7.80
CA ILE A 69 -7.01 -16.76 9.21
C ILE A 69 -7.54 -15.44 9.77
N TYR A 70 -8.29 -15.49 10.87
CA TYR A 70 -8.99 -14.32 11.43
C TYR A 70 -8.27 -13.63 12.58
N SER A 71 -7.43 -14.38 13.30
CA SER A 71 -6.71 -13.98 14.50
C SER A 71 -5.35 -14.69 14.51
N LEU A 72 -4.31 -14.04 15.04
CA LEU A 72 -3.02 -14.66 15.28
C LEU A 72 -3.01 -15.42 16.61
N VAL A 73 -3.74 -14.90 17.59
CA VAL A 73 -3.73 -15.34 19.00
C VAL A 73 -4.70 -16.51 19.24
N ASP A 74 -5.93 -16.43 18.73
CA ASP A 74 -6.96 -17.44 18.97
C ASP A 74 -6.48 -18.81 18.50
N CYS A 75 -6.50 -19.81 19.40
CA CYS A 75 -5.95 -21.15 19.16
C CYS A 75 -4.49 -21.18 18.65
N ASN A 76 -3.68 -20.15 18.99
CA ASN A 76 -2.32 -19.99 18.50
C ASN A 76 -2.20 -20.11 16.96
N GLN A 77 -3.25 -19.67 16.26
CA GLN A 77 -3.47 -19.96 14.84
C GLN A 77 -2.27 -19.64 13.96
N ALA A 78 -1.71 -18.44 14.08
CA ALA A 78 -0.65 -18.02 13.17
C ALA A 78 0.64 -18.83 13.34
N GLU A 79 1.01 -19.19 14.58
CA GLU A 79 2.23 -19.97 14.83
C GLU A 79 2.11 -21.42 14.33
N LEU A 80 0.89 -21.96 14.27
CA LEU A 80 0.62 -23.29 13.71
C LEU A 80 0.45 -23.26 12.18
N VAL A 81 -0.27 -22.27 11.66
CA VAL A 81 -0.66 -22.20 10.24
C VAL A 81 0.50 -21.78 9.34
N LEU A 82 1.33 -20.82 9.76
CA LEU A 82 2.43 -20.32 8.92
C LEU A 82 3.42 -21.41 8.49
N PRO A 83 3.99 -22.23 9.39
CA PRO A 83 4.88 -23.32 8.98
C PRO A 83 4.12 -24.41 8.20
N ALA A 84 2.89 -24.73 8.61
CA ALA A 84 2.08 -25.75 7.94
C ALA A 84 1.75 -25.39 6.49
N ALA A 85 1.35 -24.13 6.26
CA ALA A 85 1.03 -23.59 4.94
C ALA A 85 2.29 -23.53 4.07
N LYS A 86 3.44 -23.12 4.65
CA LYS A 86 4.72 -23.10 3.93
C LYS A 86 5.11 -24.49 3.45
N ASN A 87 5.00 -25.51 4.31
CA ASN A 87 5.26 -26.90 3.95
C ASN A 87 4.32 -27.43 2.86
N ALA A 88 3.06 -26.98 2.85
CA ALA A 88 2.07 -27.34 1.83
C ALA A 88 2.18 -26.50 0.54
N GLY A 89 3.03 -25.47 0.50
CA GLY A 89 3.10 -24.53 -0.63
C GLY A 89 1.87 -23.63 -0.77
N LEU A 90 1.22 -23.28 0.35
CA LEU A 90 0.07 -22.38 0.45
C LEU A 90 0.51 -21.00 0.98
N LYS A 91 -0.02 -19.93 0.40
CA LYS A 91 0.12 -18.56 0.91
C LYS A 91 -0.90 -18.26 2.02
N VAL A 92 -0.60 -17.29 2.88
CA VAL A 92 -1.45 -16.95 4.04
C VAL A 92 -1.79 -15.47 4.09
N HIS A 93 -3.07 -15.16 4.24
CA HIS A 93 -3.55 -13.87 4.74
C HIS A 93 -3.75 -13.96 6.25
N LEU A 94 -3.10 -13.04 6.97
CA LEU A 94 -3.14 -12.96 8.42
C LEU A 94 -4.25 -11.98 8.86
N GLY A 95 -5.14 -12.43 9.73
CA GLY A 95 -6.15 -11.58 10.36
C GLY A 95 -5.65 -11.06 11.70
N ILE A 96 -5.78 -9.76 11.91
CA ILE A 96 -5.56 -9.08 13.18
C ILE A 96 -6.93 -8.84 13.79
N TRP A 97 -7.29 -9.61 14.81
CA TRP A 97 -8.59 -9.49 15.45
C TRP A 97 -8.68 -8.19 16.24
N THR A 98 -9.78 -7.45 16.06
CA THR A 98 -10.02 -6.20 16.79
C THR A 98 -11.37 -6.27 17.48
N THR A 99 -11.51 -5.52 18.57
CA THR A 99 -12.75 -5.36 19.32
C THR A 99 -12.87 -3.91 19.81
N LYS A 100 -13.88 -3.60 20.62
CA LYS A 100 -13.95 -2.32 21.33
C LYS A 100 -12.81 -2.12 22.35
N SER A 101 -12.29 -3.20 22.93
CA SER A 101 -11.11 -3.11 23.79
C SER A 101 -9.85 -3.14 22.93
N HIS A 102 -9.02 -2.12 23.12
CA HIS A 102 -7.74 -1.98 22.44
C HIS A 102 -6.73 -3.07 22.86
N ASP A 103 -6.92 -3.70 24.03
CA ASP A 103 -6.04 -4.77 24.53
C ASP A 103 -5.96 -5.95 23.56
N TYR A 104 -7.05 -6.27 22.85
CA TYR A 104 -7.05 -7.32 21.83
C TYR A 104 -6.11 -6.98 20.67
N LEU A 105 -6.13 -5.73 20.22
CA LEU A 105 -5.20 -5.27 19.18
C LEU A 105 -3.76 -5.34 19.67
N LEU A 106 -3.50 -4.95 20.92
CA LEU A 106 -2.15 -5.03 21.51
C LEU A 106 -1.65 -6.48 21.60
N GLN A 107 -2.51 -7.44 21.96
CA GLN A 107 -2.15 -8.86 21.99
C GLN A 107 -1.86 -9.43 20.60
N GLU A 108 -2.67 -9.09 19.60
CA GLU A 108 -2.46 -9.48 18.21
C GLU A 108 -1.16 -8.87 17.66
N LYS A 109 -0.90 -7.59 17.96
CA LYS A 109 0.37 -6.91 17.67
C LYS A 109 1.52 -7.69 18.32
N ALA A 110 1.52 -7.89 19.64
CA ALA A 110 2.57 -8.64 20.33
C ALA A 110 2.83 -10.03 19.70
N LYS A 111 1.77 -10.73 19.31
CA LYS A 111 1.89 -12.01 18.60
C LYS A 111 2.56 -11.86 17.24
N LEU A 112 2.19 -10.86 16.44
CA LEU A 112 2.81 -10.56 15.16
C LEU A 112 4.31 -10.26 15.31
N ALA A 113 4.73 -9.48 16.32
CA ALA A 113 6.16 -9.26 16.60
C ALA A 113 6.88 -10.57 16.90
N GLY A 114 6.30 -11.40 17.77
CA GLY A 114 6.88 -12.70 18.09
C GLY A 114 7.03 -13.62 16.87
N LEU A 115 6.10 -13.56 15.91
CA LEU A 115 6.20 -14.33 14.65
C LEU A 115 7.31 -13.80 13.73
N ILE A 116 7.48 -12.47 13.67
CA ILE A 116 8.57 -11.82 12.91
C ILE A 116 9.92 -12.19 13.53
N ASP A 117 10.07 -12.06 14.84
CA ASP A 117 11.32 -12.36 15.55
C ASP A 117 11.70 -13.85 15.44
N LYS A 118 10.70 -14.75 15.37
CA LYS A 118 10.90 -16.19 15.10
C LYS A 118 11.19 -16.52 13.63
N GLY A 119 11.16 -15.55 12.72
CA GLY A 119 11.33 -15.78 11.28
C GLY A 119 10.18 -16.54 10.62
N LEU A 120 8.99 -16.55 11.23
CA LEU A 120 7.80 -17.19 10.68
C LEU A 120 7.00 -16.27 9.75
N TYR A 121 7.19 -14.95 9.88
CA TYR A 121 6.66 -13.97 8.93
C TYR A 121 7.65 -13.78 7.77
N ASP A 122 7.33 -14.34 6.61
CA ASP A 122 8.16 -14.26 5.40
C ASP A 122 7.30 -14.11 4.14
N ASN A 123 7.89 -14.37 2.96
CA ASN A 123 7.23 -14.29 1.65
C ASN A 123 6.02 -15.23 1.48
N ASN A 124 5.72 -16.08 2.47
CA ASN A 124 4.49 -16.88 2.51
C ASN A 124 3.27 -16.08 2.98
N VAL A 125 3.48 -14.95 3.67
CA VAL A 125 2.42 -14.03 4.07
C VAL A 125 2.17 -13.03 2.95
N ILE A 126 0.91 -12.94 2.50
CA ILE A 126 0.52 -12.12 1.34
C ILE A 126 -0.43 -10.98 1.68
N GLY A 127 -0.72 -10.77 2.97
CA GLY A 127 -1.44 -9.59 3.43
C GLY A 127 -1.94 -9.72 4.86
N LEU A 128 -2.16 -8.56 5.48
CA LEU A 128 -2.75 -8.40 6.81
C LEU A 128 -4.14 -7.78 6.67
N HIS A 129 -5.10 -8.27 7.45
CA HIS A 129 -6.48 -7.78 7.48
C HIS A 129 -6.78 -7.32 8.91
N VAL A 130 -6.98 -6.01 9.10
CA VAL A 130 -7.16 -5.44 10.45
C VAL A 130 -8.63 -5.31 10.77
N GLY A 131 -9.10 -6.20 11.65
CA GLY A 131 -10.49 -6.36 12.01
C GLY A 131 -11.27 -7.26 11.06
N SER A 132 -12.37 -7.79 11.59
CA SER A 132 -13.36 -8.55 10.83
C SER A 132 -14.72 -8.11 11.31
N GLU A 133 -15.47 -7.38 10.47
CA GLU A 133 -16.87 -6.96 10.72
C GLU A 133 -17.13 -6.15 12.01
N THR A 134 -16.11 -5.58 12.66
CA THR A 134 -16.24 -4.88 13.94
C THR A 134 -17.10 -3.61 13.86
N ILE A 135 -17.06 -2.91 12.73
CA ILE A 135 -17.97 -1.78 12.44
C ILE A 135 -19.40 -2.29 12.25
N TYR A 136 -19.58 -3.36 11.47
CA TYR A 136 -20.90 -3.96 11.22
C TYR A 136 -21.56 -4.44 12.52
N ARG A 137 -20.78 -5.06 13.43
CA ARG A 137 -21.23 -5.46 14.77
C ARG A 137 -21.48 -4.28 15.73
N LYS A 138 -21.23 -3.04 15.31
CA LYS A 138 -21.38 -1.82 16.11
C LYS A 138 -20.50 -1.80 17.37
N GLU A 139 -19.39 -2.54 17.36
CA GLU A 139 -18.42 -2.57 18.48
C GLU A 139 -17.53 -1.33 18.45
N ILE A 140 -17.14 -0.86 17.25
CA ILE A 140 -16.29 0.29 17.04
C ILE A 140 -16.82 1.19 15.92
N THR A 141 -16.36 2.44 15.89
CA THR A 141 -16.64 3.39 14.81
C THR A 141 -15.68 3.21 13.63
N ALA A 142 -16.02 3.78 12.47
CA ALA A 142 -15.11 3.84 11.32
C ALA A 142 -13.78 4.55 11.67
N ASN A 143 -13.84 5.65 12.44
CA ASN A 143 -12.64 6.37 12.87
C ASN A 143 -11.74 5.51 13.76
N THR A 144 -12.33 4.73 14.67
CA THR A 144 -11.57 3.78 15.51
C THR A 144 -10.93 2.68 14.66
N ALA A 145 -11.67 2.13 13.68
CA ALA A 145 -11.12 1.12 12.77
C ALA A 145 -9.94 1.66 11.93
N ILE A 146 -10.03 2.91 11.45
CA ILE A 146 -8.94 3.59 10.74
C ILE A 146 -7.74 3.78 11.66
N SER A 147 -7.96 4.21 12.90
CA SER A 147 -6.88 4.33 13.90
C SER A 147 -6.15 3.01 14.09
N TYR A 148 -6.88 1.90 14.27
CA TYR A 148 -6.28 0.57 14.43
C TYR A 148 -5.53 0.10 13.20
N LEU A 149 -6.05 0.38 11.99
CA LEU A 149 -5.35 0.07 10.74
C LEU A 149 -4.02 0.83 10.65
N ASN A 150 -4.01 2.11 11.01
CA ASN A 150 -2.82 2.97 10.94
C ASN A 150 -1.71 2.57 11.92
N GLU A 151 -2.04 1.84 13.00
CA GLU A 151 -1.04 1.34 13.94
C GLU A 151 -0.24 0.12 13.43
N ILE A 152 -0.74 -0.59 12.42
CA ILE A 152 -0.09 -1.80 11.89
C ILE A 152 1.10 -1.49 10.95
N PRO A 153 1.05 -0.48 10.06
CA PRO A 153 2.21 -0.05 9.27
C PRO A 153 3.43 0.33 10.12
N ASP A 154 3.21 0.97 11.28
CA ASP A 154 4.28 1.34 12.21
C ASP A 154 4.75 0.14 13.06
N PHE A 155 3.96 -0.92 13.10
CA PHE A 155 4.21 -2.10 13.90
C PHE A 155 5.46 -2.86 13.44
N GLY A 156 6.42 -3.04 14.35
CA GLY A 156 7.68 -3.72 14.09
C GLY A 156 8.83 -2.81 13.64
N ILE A 157 8.55 -1.54 13.34
CA ILE A 157 9.57 -0.49 13.13
C ILE A 157 10.04 0.07 14.46
N PHE A 158 9.11 0.25 15.41
CA PHE A 158 9.38 0.78 16.75
C PHE A 158 9.32 -0.33 17.81
N LYS A 159 10.05 -0.12 18.91
CA LYS A 159 9.93 -0.87 20.17
C LYS A 159 8.71 -0.36 20.94
N GLU A 160 8.39 -1.02 22.06
CA GLU A 160 7.28 -0.62 22.95
C GLU A 160 7.44 0.77 23.59
N ASP A 161 8.64 1.35 23.58
CA ASP A 161 8.96 2.68 24.09
C ASP A 161 8.99 3.77 22.98
N ASP A 162 8.39 3.48 21.83
CA ASP A 162 8.42 4.31 20.61
C ASP A 162 9.81 4.56 20.03
N THR A 163 10.86 3.87 20.51
CA THR A 163 12.19 3.96 19.88
C THR A 163 12.28 3.04 18.66
N MET A 164 12.82 3.55 17.56
CA MET A 164 12.98 2.76 16.34
C MET A 164 13.97 1.60 16.56
N LYS A 165 13.62 0.39 16.09
CA LYS A 165 14.49 -0.79 16.19
C LYS A 165 15.78 -0.58 15.38
N SER A 166 16.90 -1.08 15.88
CA SER A 166 18.24 -0.75 15.37
C SER A 166 18.51 -1.16 13.93
N ASN A 167 17.89 -2.24 13.46
CA ASN A 167 17.95 -2.67 12.06
C ASN A 167 17.25 -1.69 11.10
N PHE A 168 16.32 -0.86 11.60
CA PHE A 168 15.74 0.26 10.84
C PHE A 168 16.53 1.56 11.05
N LEU A 169 17.20 1.76 12.19
CA LEU A 169 18.14 2.89 12.37
C LEU A 169 19.33 2.84 11.41
N GLN A 170 19.72 1.64 10.98
CA GLN A 170 20.78 1.43 9.98
C GLN A 170 20.31 1.71 8.55
N LEU A 171 18.99 1.74 8.32
CA LEU A 171 18.47 2.19 7.04
C LEU A 171 18.66 3.70 6.97
N THR A 172 19.35 4.17 5.94
CA THR A 172 19.37 5.59 5.61
C THR A 172 18.03 5.96 4.97
N ILE A 173 16.99 6.05 5.81
CA ILE A 173 15.71 6.61 5.41
C ILE A 173 15.91 8.13 5.41
N GLY A 174 16.25 8.67 4.25
CA GLY A 174 16.28 10.11 4.07
C GLY A 174 14.86 10.64 4.25
N TRP A 175 14.55 11.20 5.42
CA TRP A 175 13.33 11.98 5.60
C TRP A 175 13.37 13.10 4.58
N LYS A 176 12.52 13.00 3.56
CA LYS A 176 12.36 14.07 2.59
C LYS A 176 11.66 15.21 3.31
N ASP A 177 12.32 16.36 3.38
CA ASP A 177 11.80 17.55 4.05
C ASP A 177 10.54 18.04 3.31
N PRO A 178 9.34 17.93 3.91
CA PRO A 178 8.10 18.31 3.25
C PRO A 178 8.06 19.83 3.08
N LYS A 179 7.71 20.27 1.87
CA LYS A 179 7.63 21.68 1.50
C LYS A 179 6.30 22.02 0.85
N ALA A 180 5.84 23.22 1.12
CA ALA A 180 4.80 23.87 0.35
C ALA A 180 5.45 24.86 -0.62
N ILE A 181 5.04 24.81 -1.88
CA ILE A 181 5.59 25.66 -2.95
C ILE A 181 4.54 26.71 -3.27
N ARG A 182 4.69 27.91 -2.71
CA ARG A 182 3.75 29.03 -2.87
C ARG A 182 4.26 30.00 -3.94
N ASN A 183 3.45 30.34 -4.92
CA ASN A 183 3.79 31.39 -5.87
C ASN A 183 3.79 32.76 -5.19
N VAL A 184 4.81 33.58 -5.43
CA VAL A 184 4.95 34.90 -4.80
C VAL A 184 3.90 35.88 -5.31
N GLY A 185 3.55 35.86 -6.59
CA GLY A 185 2.55 36.74 -7.19
C GLY A 185 1.12 36.40 -6.76
N THR A 186 0.69 35.17 -7.04
CA THR A 186 -0.71 34.75 -6.85
C THR A 186 -1.03 34.30 -5.42
N LYS A 187 0.00 34.02 -4.60
CA LYS A 187 -0.11 33.44 -3.25
C LYS A 187 -0.71 32.03 -3.20
N LEU A 188 -1.01 31.45 -4.35
CA LEU A 188 -1.51 30.09 -4.49
C LEU A 188 -0.38 29.06 -4.33
N LEU A 189 -0.76 27.85 -3.97
CA LEU A 189 0.10 26.70 -3.74
C LEU A 189 0.09 25.77 -4.95
N LEU A 190 1.27 25.30 -5.33
CA LEU A 190 1.40 24.17 -6.23
C LEU A 190 0.74 22.94 -5.60
N SER A 191 -0.23 22.37 -6.29
CA SER A 191 -1.07 21.29 -5.77
C SER A 191 -1.19 20.17 -6.80
N GLU A 192 -1.36 18.93 -6.34
CA GLU A 192 -1.55 17.77 -7.20
C GLU A 192 -2.66 16.87 -6.70
N LYS A 193 -3.58 16.53 -7.60
CA LYS A 193 -4.66 15.58 -7.32
C LYS A 193 -4.92 14.71 -8.54
N ASP A 194 -4.94 13.40 -8.33
CA ASP A 194 -5.27 12.39 -9.35
C ASP A 194 -4.43 12.51 -10.64
N GLY A 195 -3.17 12.98 -10.53
CA GLY A 195 -2.27 13.22 -11.67
C GLY A 195 -2.40 14.59 -12.34
N ASN A 196 -3.29 15.46 -11.85
CA ASN A 196 -3.41 16.83 -12.33
C ASN A 196 -2.65 17.78 -11.42
N VAL A 197 -1.76 18.59 -11.99
CA VAL A 197 -1.03 19.64 -11.28
C VAL A 197 -1.69 21.00 -11.52
N TYR A 198 -1.91 21.77 -10.45
CA TYR A 198 -2.64 23.04 -10.51
C TYR A 198 -2.27 23.97 -9.35
N MET A 199 -2.77 25.21 -9.41
CA MET A 199 -2.59 26.21 -8.36
C MET A 199 -3.85 26.33 -7.50
N SER A 200 -3.72 26.29 -6.17
CA SER A 200 -4.87 26.38 -5.26
C SER A 200 -4.61 27.21 -4.01
N SER A 201 -5.68 27.69 -3.35
CA SER A 201 -5.56 28.33 -2.03
C SER A 201 -5.31 27.27 -0.95
N LYS A 202 -4.79 27.69 0.20
CA LYS A 202 -4.63 26.80 1.37
C LYS A 202 -5.96 26.13 1.71
N SER A 203 -5.95 24.80 1.85
CA SER A 203 -7.13 24.04 2.31
C SER A 203 -7.18 23.94 3.84
N THR A 204 -8.37 23.86 4.41
CA THR A 204 -8.60 23.50 5.83
C THR A 204 -8.79 21.99 6.04
N ASP A 205 -9.03 21.23 4.97
CA ASP A 205 -9.12 19.77 5.01
C ASP A 205 -7.71 19.17 5.01
N TRP A 206 -7.39 18.38 6.04
CA TRP A 206 -6.07 17.77 6.25
C TRP A 206 -5.66 16.84 5.10
N LEU A 207 -6.61 16.14 4.46
CA LEU A 207 -6.32 15.24 3.34
C LEU A 207 -5.98 16.05 2.08
N VAL A 208 -6.67 17.19 1.88
CA VAL A 208 -6.38 18.11 0.77
C VAL A 208 -5.07 18.85 1.02
N GLN A 209 -4.68 19.12 2.27
CA GLN A 209 -3.38 19.72 2.56
C GLN A 209 -2.22 18.84 2.10
N GLU A 210 -2.34 17.51 2.15
CA GLU A 210 -1.30 16.61 1.63
C GLU A 210 -1.06 16.77 0.13
N GLN A 211 -2.10 17.13 -0.63
CA GLN A 211 -2.04 17.43 -2.07
C GLN A 211 -1.25 18.72 -2.36
N GLN A 212 -0.98 19.54 -1.35
CA GLN A 212 -0.24 20.81 -1.43
C GLN A 212 1.21 20.67 -0.95
N VAL A 213 1.64 19.44 -0.61
CA VAL A 213 2.97 19.15 -0.07
C VAL A 213 3.83 18.44 -1.12
N TRP A 214 5.07 18.87 -1.21
CA TRP A 214 6.07 18.40 -2.15
C TRP A 214 7.39 18.11 -1.44
N PHE A 215 8.20 17.28 -2.06
CA PHE A 215 9.54 16.96 -1.61
C PHE A 215 10.57 17.38 -2.66
N PHE A 216 11.60 18.09 -2.24
CA PHE A 216 12.77 18.35 -3.06
C PHE A 216 13.79 17.25 -2.80
N ASP A 217 14.04 16.42 -3.81
CA ASP A 217 15.10 15.42 -3.75
C ASP A 217 16.37 16.01 -4.35
N SER A 218 17.33 16.38 -3.51
CA SER A 218 18.61 16.94 -3.96
C SER A 218 19.50 15.90 -4.64
N ALA A 219 19.36 14.61 -4.33
CA ALA A 219 20.15 13.55 -4.93
C ALA A 219 19.71 13.27 -6.37
N THR A 220 18.39 13.29 -6.62
CA THR A 220 17.83 13.03 -7.96
C THR A 220 17.39 14.29 -8.69
N GLN A 221 17.47 15.48 -8.06
CA GLN A 221 16.98 16.76 -8.57
C GLN A 221 15.49 16.75 -8.94
N GLN A 222 14.67 15.95 -8.26
CA GLN A 222 13.24 15.81 -8.54
C GLN A 222 12.39 16.57 -7.53
N VAL A 223 11.26 17.09 -8.00
CA VAL A 223 10.20 17.67 -7.17
C VAL A 223 9.05 16.66 -7.12
N ARG A 224 8.87 16.00 -5.98
CA ARG A 224 7.94 14.86 -5.83
C ARG A 224 6.70 15.26 -5.07
N SER A 225 5.52 14.90 -5.57
CA SER A 225 4.25 15.10 -4.87
C SER A 225 4.16 14.16 -3.66
N LYS A 226 3.77 14.68 -2.49
CA LYS A 226 3.51 13.85 -1.31
C LYS A 226 2.27 12.97 -1.50
N SER A 227 1.23 13.46 -2.18
CA SER A 227 -0.05 12.75 -2.33
C SER A 227 0.01 11.56 -3.27
N SER A 228 0.89 11.58 -4.29
CA SER A 228 0.92 10.54 -5.33
C SER A 228 2.29 9.90 -5.58
N ASP A 229 3.35 10.37 -4.94
CA ASP A 229 4.76 9.98 -5.22
C ASP A 229 5.13 10.11 -6.71
N ARG A 230 4.55 11.10 -7.40
CA ARG A 230 4.86 11.45 -8.78
C ARG A 230 5.75 12.69 -8.86
N CYS A 231 6.55 12.76 -9.91
CA CYS A 231 7.54 13.80 -10.13
C CYS A 231 6.99 14.88 -11.07
N LEU A 232 7.27 16.14 -10.76
CA LEU A 232 7.02 17.27 -11.65
C LEU A 232 7.86 17.11 -12.94
N ASP A 233 7.21 17.21 -14.09
CA ASP A 233 7.78 16.87 -15.39
C ASP A 233 7.39 17.92 -16.44
N ALA A 234 8.37 18.35 -17.24
CA ALA A 234 8.15 19.24 -18.38
C ALA A 234 8.99 18.81 -19.61
N TYR A 235 8.41 17.97 -20.47
CA TYR A 235 9.08 17.49 -21.68
C TYR A 235 9.14 18.51 -22.84
N GLN A 236 8.35 19.60 -22.78
CA GLN A 236 8.24 20.61 -23.85
C GLN A 236 9.08 21.86 -23.54
N GLY A 237 10.25 21.97 -24.17
CA GLY A 237 11.21 23.07 -23.98
C GLY A 237 10.91 24.37 -24.73
N TRP A 238 9.69 24.90 -24.63
CA TRP A 238 9.29 26.19 -25.22
C TRP A 238 8.37 26.98 -24.30
N ASN A 239 8.18 28.27 -24.59
CA ASN A 239 7.29 29.14 -23.82
C ASN A 239 5.85 28.60 -23.89
N GLY A 240 5.27 28.32 -22.73
CA GLY A 240 3.94 27.72 -22.62
C GLY A 240 3.94 26.18 -22.66
N GLY A 241 5.12 25.56 -22.61
CA GLY A 241 5.28 24.11 -22.55
C GLY A 241 4.57 23.50 -21.34
N ILE A 242 4.02 22.29 -21.53
CA ILE A 242 3.22 21.61 -20.51
C ILE A 242 4.09 21.24 -19.30
N VAL A 243 3.60 21.57 -18.10
CA VAL A 243 4.08 21.03 -16.83
C VAL A 243 3.00 20.09 -16.29
N HIS A 244 3.41 18.89 -15.92
CA HIS A 244 2.52 17.85 -15.39
C HIS A 244 3.25 17.03 -14.33
N VAL A 245 2.60 15.98 -13.81
CA VAL A 245 3.27 14.97 -12.99
C VAL A 245 3.33 13.63 -13.71
N TYR A 246 4.44 12.92 -13.56
CA TYR A 246 4.64 11.58 -14.11
C TYR A 246 5.33 10.67 -13.09
N ARG A 247 5.37 9.35 -13.33
CA ARG A 247 6.10 8.43 -12.42
C ARG A 247 7.54 8.90 -12.28
N CYS A 248 8.07 8.87 -11.07
CA CYS A 248 9.45 9.29 -10.81
C CYS A 248 10.44 8.31 -11.44
N MET A 249 11.36 8.82 -12.26
CA MET A 249 12.41 8.03 -12.90
C MET A 249 13.76 8.73 -12.76
N ASP A 250 14.72 8.08 -12.10
CA ASP A 250 15.99 8.73 -11.72
C ASP A 250 16.82 9.22 -12.92
N HIS A 251 16.67 8.58 -14.09
CA HIS A 251 17.35 8.96 -15.34
C HIS A 251 16.50 9.85 -16.26
N GLU A 252 15.26 10.20 -15.88
CA GLU A 252 14.39 11.03 -16.70
C GLU A 252 14.79 12.51 -16.61
N VAL A 253 15.35 13.03 -17.69
CA VAL A 253 15.92 14.38 -17.75
C VAL A 253 14.85 15.49 -17.70
N ASN A 254 13.60 15.18 -18.07
CA ASN A 254 12.48 16.11 -18.01
C ASN A 254 11.92 16.34 -16.59
N GLN A 255 12.39 15.56 -15.61
CA GLN A 255 11.97 15.65 -14.21
C GLN A 255 13.00 16.35 -13.31
N LYS A 256 13.99 17.00 -13.92
CA LYS A 256 15.15 17.56 -13.22
C LYS A 256 14.98 19.06 -13.05
N TRP A 257 14.90 19.49 -11.80
CA TRP A 257 14.66 20.87 -11.40
C TRP A 257 15.70 21.32 -10.38
N THR A 258 16.06 22.60 -10.42
CA THR A 258 16.94 23.23 -9.43
C THR A 258 16.26 24.47 -8.88
N LEU A 259 16.14 24.55 -7.56
CA LEU A 259 15.66 25.75 -6.88
C LEU A 259 16.82 26.73 -6.68
N GLU A 260 16.70 27.92 -7.24
CA GLU A 260 17.63 29.02 -6.98
C GLU A 260 17.15 29.82 -5.76
N SER A 261 17.76 29.56 -4.60
CA SER A 261 17.32 30.15 -3.32
C SER A 261 17.37 31.68 -3.28
N SER A 262 18.25 32.33 -4.04
CA SER A 262 18.37 33.79 -4.07
C SER A 262 17.21 34.48 -4.79
N THR A 263 16.58 33.80 -5.76
CA THR A 263 15.51 34.37 -6.59
C THR A 263 14.17 33.66 -6.42
N GLY A 264 14.15 32.50 -5.75
CA GLY A 264 12.98 31.65 -5.62
C GLY A 264 12.57 30.97 -6.93
N LYS A 265 13.45 30.91 -7.93
CA LYS A 265 13.13 30.31 -9.23
C LYS A 265 13.33 28.80 -9.22
N LEU A 266 12.33 28.06 -9.68
CA LEU A 266 12.45 26.64 -10.02
C LEU A 266 12.89 26.53 -11.48
N LYS A 267 14.19 26.33 -11.70
CA LYS A 267 14.81 26.24 -13.03
C LYS A 267 14.78 24.79 -13.52
N HIS A 268 14.44 24.60 -14.78
CA HIS A 268 14.54 23.30 -15.42
C HIS A 268 16.00 22.99 -15.75
N VAL A 269 16.46 21.76 -15.48
CA VAL A 269 17.87 21.37 -15.68
C VAL A 269 18.15 21.02 -17.15
N LYS A 270 17.30 20.20 -17.79
CA LYS A 270 17.45 19.86 -19.22
C LYS A 270 17.21 21.04 -20.17
N HIS A 271 16.05 21.70 -20.04
CA HIS A 271 15.69 22.88 -20.81
C HIS A 271 16.28 24.15 -20.18
N GLN A 272 17.58 24.36 -20.39
CA GLN A 272 18.30 25.50 -19.82
C GLN A 272 17.66 26.84 -20.24
N GLY A 273 17.56 27.78 -19.29
CA GLY A 273 16.91 29.07 -19.50
C GLY A 273 15.40 29.08 -19.27
N PHE A 274 14.79 27.93 -18.97
CA PHE A 274 13.37 27.82 -18.61
C PHE A 274 13.13 27.65 -17.11
N CYS A 275 12.04 28.24 -16.64
CA CYS A 275 11.59 28.28 -15.26
C CYS A 275 10.15 27.76 -15.15
N LEU A 276 9.79 27.18 -14.00
CA LEU A 276 8.40 26.95 -13.64
C LEU A 276 7.69 28.30 -13.49
N ASP A 277 6.57 28.43 -14.20
CA ASP A 277 5.77 29.64 -14.31
C ASP A 277 4.29 29.31 -14.10
N THR A 278 3.56 30.23 -13.47
CA THR A 278 2.10 30.23 -13.47
C THR A 278 1.59 31.38 -14.32
N ASP A 279 0.56 31.16 -15.11
CA ASP A 279 -0.08 32.21 -15.92
C ASP A 279 -1.45 32.61 -15.36
N PRO A 280 -1.54 33.72 -14.59
CA PRO A 280 -2.82 34.20 -14.07
C PRO A 280 -3.83 34.56 -15.17
N ALA A 281 -3.37 34.97 -16.36
CA ALA A 281 -4.26 35.31 -17.47
C ALA A 281 -4.92 34.08 -18.10
N GLN A 282 -4.36 32.89 -17.88
CA GLN A 282 -4.91 31.59 -18.29
C GLN A 282 -5.37 30.75 -17.09
N GLY A 283 -5.94 31.40 -16.07
CA GLY A 283 -6.51 30.69 -14.91
C GLY A 283 -5.46 30.05 -14.02
N ASN A 284 -4.28 30.66 -13.88
CA ASN A 284 -3.11 30.13 -13.17
C ASN A 284 -2.57 28.82 -13.76
N LYS A 285 -2.62 28.68 -15.08
CA LYS A 285 -2.04 27.55 -15.80
C LYS A 285 -0.55 27.44 -15.44
N LEU A 286 -0.14 26.25 -15.02
CA LEU A 286 1.28 25.94 -14.85
C LEU A 286 1.93 25.62 -16.19
N GLN A 287 3.11 26.17 -16.39
CA GLN A 287 3.82 26.04 -17.65
C GLN A 287 5.33 26.19 -17.47
N LEU A 288 6.04 25.71 -18.48
CA LEU A 288 7.43 26.03 -18.69
C LEU A 288 7.52 27.35 -19.46
N TYR A 289 8.28 28.30 -18.94
CA TYR A 289 8.45 29.60 -19.60
C TYR A 289 9.88 30.12 -19.43
N GLY A 290 10.36 30.92 -20.39
CA GLY A 290 11.67 31.55 -20.30
C GLY A 290 11.85 32.30 -18.99
N CYS A 291 12.97 32.06 -18.31
CA CYS A 291 13.27 32.68 -17.03
C CYS A 291 13.45 34.20 -17.19
N SER A 292 12.62 35.00 -16.52
CA SER A 292 12.66 36.46 -16.58
C SER A 292 12.96 37.08 -15.20
N PRO A 293 13.91 38.02 -15.09
CA PRO A 293 14.19 38.67 -13.80
C PRO A 293 12.95 39.41 -13.28
N ASN A 294 12.77 39.44 -11.96
CA ASN A 294 11.66 40.15 -11.29
C ASN A 294 10.24 39.74 -11.74
N ASN A 295 10.06 38.56 -12.34
CA ASN A 295 8.73 38.04 -12.67
C ASN A 295 8.12 37.28 -11.47
N PRO A 296 7.11 37.82 -10.78
CA PRO A 296 6.50 37.16 -9.61
C PRO A 296 5.80 35.84 -9.94
N ASN A 297 5.45 35.60 -11.21
CA ASN A 297 4.88 34.34 -11.67
C ASN A 297 5.90 33.18 -11.68
N GLN A 298 7.19 33.50 -11.65
CA GLN A 298 8.29 32.52 -11.64
C GLN A 298 9.03 32.48 -10.30
N GLN A 299 8.52 33.20 -9.29
CA GLN A 299 9.08 33.24 -7.96
C GLN A 299 8.24 32.38 -7.03
N TRP A 300 8.91 31.50 -6.30
CA TRP A 300 8.31 30.48 -5.46
C TRP A 300 8.91 30.55 -4.05
N SER A 301 8.05 30.72 -3.06
CA SER A 301 8.41 30.55 -1.66
C SER A 301 8.28 29.08 -1.30
N VAL A 302 9.40 28.45 -0.96
CA VAL A 302 9.47 27.06 -0.50
C VAL A 302 9.47 27.09 1.03
N ILE A 303 8.32 26.81 1.63
CA ILE A 303 8.07 27.00 3.06
C ILE A 303 7.70 25.68 3.73
N ASN A 304 7.83 25.63 5.07
CA ASN A 304 7.32 24.51 5.85
C ASN A 304 5.78 24.47 5.71
N PRO A 305 5.17 23.31 5.38
CA PRO A 305 3.73 23.16 5.27
C PRO A 305 2.93 23.58 6.51
N ALA A 306 3.52 23.47 7.70
CA ALA A 306 2.91 23.94 8.95
C ALA A 306 2.73 25.47 8.99
N ASN A 307 3.47 26.21 8.16
CA ASN A 307 3.53 27.68 8.15
C ASN A 307 2.80 28.30 6.95
N ILE A 308 2.02 27.53 6.19
CA ILE A 308 1.27 28.03 5.01
C ILE A 308 0.23 29.08 5.42
#